data_AF-A0A9D9V340-F1
#
_entry.id   AF-A0A9D9V340-F1
#
_cell.length_a   1.000
_cell.length_b   1.000
_cell.length_c   1.000
_cell.angle_alpha   90.00
_cell.angle_beta   90.00
_cell.angle_gamma   90.00
#
_symmetry.space_group_name_H-M   'P 1'
#
loop_
_entity.id
_entity.type
_entity.pdbx_description
1 polymer ?
#
loop_
_entity_poly.entity_id
_entity_poly.type
_entity_poly.pdbx_seq_one_letter_code
_entity_poly.pdbx_strand_id
1 'polypeptide(L)' 'MFDTHCHLNFGAFDDQVDQIIKDALNSGISQILIPSTDLTTA' A
#
# COMPACT_ATOMS: atom_id res chain seq x y z
N MET A 1 -7.07 2.16 12.36
CA MET A 1 -7.95 1.76 11.24
C MET A 1 -7.17 0.83 10.33
N PHE A 2 -7.83 -0.15 9.69
CA PHE A 2 -7.16 -1.13 8.82
C PHE A 2 -7.65 -0.98 7.39
N ASP A 3 -6.72 -0.73 6.46
CA ASP A 3 -7.00 -0.79 5.03
C ASP A 3 -6.79 -2.23 4.55
N THR A 4 -7.88 -2.88 4.18
CA THR A 4 -7.90 -4.29 3.78
C THR A 4 -7.42 -4.52 2.34
N HIS A 5 -7.26 -3.49 1.50
CA HIS A 5 -6.90 -3.70 0.09
C HIS A 5 -6.35 -2.43 -0.56
N CYS A 6 -5.03 -2.35 -0.74
CA CYS A 6 -4.37 -1.25 -1.43
C CYS A 6 -3.24 -1.74 -2.34
N HIS A 7 -3.08 -1.13 -3.51
CA HIS A 7 -2.02 -1.50 -4.47
C HIS A 7 -0.88 -0.46 -4.48
N LEU A 8 -0.32 -0.19 -3.30
CA LEU A 8 0.80 0.75 -3.16
C LEU A 8 2.10 0.25 -3.84
N ASN A 9 2.16 -1.05 -4.16
CA ASN A 9 3.26 -1.69 -4.89
C ASN A 9 3.26 -1.42 -6.40
N PHE A 10 2.34 -0.60 -6.91
CA PHE A 10 2.35 -0.21 -8.32
C PHE A 10 3.38 0.89 -8.56
N GLY A 11 4.11 0.79 -9.68
CA GLY A 11 5.18 1.74 -10.04
C GLY A 11 4.75 3.21 -10.14
N ALA A 12 3.45 3.48 -10.25
CA ALA A 12 2.91 4.84 -10.19
C ALA A 12 3.19 5.55 -8.85
N PHE A 13 3.57 4.82 -7.81
CA PHE A 13 3.78 5.33 -6.45
C PHE A 13 5.23 5.27 -5.98
N ASP A 14 6.19 4.80 -6.80
CA ASP A 14 7.56 4.49 -6.38
C ASP A 14 8.24 5.63 -5.61
N ASP A 15 8.08 6.88 -6.07
CA ASP A 15 8.67 8.07 -5.44
C ASP A 15 7.80 8.70 -4.33
N GLN A 16 6.64 8.12 -4.04
CA GLN A 16 5.62 8.69 -3.15
C GLN A 16 5.28 7.78 -1.95
N VAL A 17 5.79 6.55 -1.92
CA VAL A 17 5.47 5.54 -0.90
C VAL A 17 5.62 6.10 0.52
N ASP A 18 6.75 6.74 0.82
CA ASP A 18 7.03 7.27 2.16
C ASP A 18 6.06 8.38 2.58
N GLN A 19 5.67 9.25 1.63
CA GLN A 19 4.74 10.33 1.91
C GLN A 19 3.33 9.77 2.14
N ILE A 20 2.90 8.83 1.30
CA ILE A 20 1.60 8.16 1.42
C ILE A 20 1.50 7.42 2.76
N ILE A 21 2.56 6.72 3.21
CA ILE A 21 2.57 6.05 4.52
C ILE A 21 2.43 7.06 5.66
N LYS A 22 3.15 8.19 5.61
CA LYS A 22 3.02 9.25 6.62
C LYS A 22 1.60 9.81 6.67
N ASP A 23 1.00 10.08 5.53
CA ASP A 23 -0.35 10.64 5.45
C ASP A 23 -1.41 9.64 5.91
N ALA A 24 -1.23 8.34 5.61
CA ALA A 24 -2.08 7.27 6.10
C ALA A 24 -2.03 7.16 7.64
N LEU A 25 -0.83 7.23 8.22
CA LEU A 25 -0.64 7.25 9.68
C LEU A 25 -1.31 8.47 10.33
N ASN A 26 -1.11 9.66 9.75
CA ASN A 26 -1.73 10.90 10.22
C ASN A 26 -3.27 10.84 10.13
N SER A 27 -3.81 10.05 9.20
CA SER A 27 -5.25 9.83 9.01
C SER A 27 -5.80 8.70 9.89
N GLY A 28 -4.98 8.06 10.72
CA GLY A 28 -5.39 6.99 11.64
C GLY A 28 -5.41 5.58 11.03
N ILE A 29 -4.89 5.40 9.81
CA ILE A 29 -4.64 4.08 9.23
C ILE A 29 -3.34 3.54 9.81
N SER A 30 -3.45 2.43 10.54
CA SER A 30 -2.33 1.82 11.26
C SER A 30 -1.75 0.61 10.54
N GLN A 31 -2.49 0.05 9.57
CA GLN A 31 -2.13 -1.16 8.84
C GLN A 31 -2.75 -1.11 7.44
N ILE A 32 -2.01 -1.58 6.43
CA ILE A 32 -2.43 -1.65 5.03
C ILE A 32 -2.07 -3.04 4.49
N LEU A 33 -3.04 -3.74 3.91
CA LEU A 33 -2.82 -4.99 3.18
C LEU A 33 -2.53 -4.69 1.71
N ILE A 34 -1.39 -5.17 1.20
CA ILE A 34 -0.99 -5.03 -0.20
C ILE A 34 -1.15 -6.39 -0.92
N PRO A 35 -2.24 -6.61 -1.69
CA PRO A 35 -2.39 -7.83 -2.46
C PRO A 35 -1.51 -7.78 -3.72
N SER A 36 -0.82 -8.89 -3.99
CA SER A 36 -0.10 -9.11 -5.24
C SER A 36 -1.08 -9.23 -6.40
N THR A 37 -0.70 -8.73 -7.56
CA THR A 37 -1.41 -8.92 -8.84
C THR A 37 -0.69 -9.90 -9.76
N ASP A 38 0.51 -10.33 -9.39
CA ASP A 38 1.25 -11.37 -10.11
C ASP A 38 0.99 -12.73 -9.45
N LEU A 39 0.91 -13.75 -10.30
CA LEU A 39 0.74 -15.14 -9.93
C LEU A 39 1.86 -15.95 -10.58
N THR A 40 2.88 -16.28 -9.80
CA THR A 40 3.89 -17.25 -10.25
C THR A 40 3.23 -18.63 -10.37
N THR A 41 3.04 -19.11 -11.59
CA THR A 41 2.62 -20.49 -11.85
C THR A 41 3.85 -21.36 -12.06
N ALA A 42 3.88 -22.54 -11.42
CA ALA A 42 4.93 -23.55 -11.55
C ALA A 42 4.86 -24.34 -12.86
#